data_AF-A0A7K7JK62-F1
#
_entry.id   AF-A0A7K7JK62-F1
#
_cell.length_a   1.000
_cell.length_b   1.000
_cell.length_c   1.000
_cell.angle_alpha   90.00
_cell.angle_beta   90.00
_cell.angle_gamma   90.00
#
_symmetry.space_group_name_H-M   'P 1'
#
loop_
_entity.id
_entity.type
_entity.pdbx_description
1 polymer ?
#
loop_
_entity_poly.entity_id
_entity_poly.type
_entity_poly.pdbx_seq_one_letter_code
_entity_poly.pdbx_strand_id
1 'polypeptide(L)'
;PATPTAVRKFRKTTDPAPGAKIIFYGSADDPDVATHLTHGIKSTSQCSVASLISPVAKSEFQEKMQDMKEAIYFSNREAPLGKSHDQSLKLPEGLDIIKTTFGIKVFKDLTAGELVNPPKTFEEVDKEAREGHDLYVLSHEDYYAGESVNRKYNSHFDKSFVYGMETPHYEDGRNTAKTFNWVLDLDSKRAPHLVSKRSDDFKEKYQPLVGKVFDPIADTMNVPPDHTFGLAIRPDEYNVHDLLHVRVPCEFLRGKDRERVILIVVRESLKKANYGNFNVLLEALRHFDKNGDGMIHKEKLRKIFSQLNVNLDDELLESLFDCCDLDKDGLINYQDFANFLNWKDKMGVKEFEEKIITKGKKLDACLLKDTKKEDEPLPEQKDLELKEPESSEKMPKPLTRSTDRVYTNYQTSSSQYNAVVGGIPASCYPLCGVPSIRSDIPAPQVCRLSDTTNYGDQGSSFSLLYPSVFSQKGVYEKHLLKKRPKAEV
;
A
#
# COMPACT_ATOMS: atom_id res chain seq x y z
N PRO A 1 -54.59 187.75 -78.13
CA PRO A 1 -54.11 188.05 -76.75
C PRO A 1 -53.73 186.73 -76.06
N ALA A 2 -52.57 186.66 -75.40
CA ALA A 2 -52.12 185.43 -74.76
C ALA A 2 -52.97 185.11 -73.51
N THR A 3 -53.32 183.84 -73.31
CA THR A 3 -54.12 183.45 -72.14
C THR A 3 -53.38 183.71 -70.82
N PRO A 4 -54.05 184.30 -69.80
CA PRO A 4 -53.46 184.55 -68.49
C PRO A 4 -52.96 183.26 -67.83
N THR A 5 -51.82 183.36 -67.15
CA THR A 5 -51.12 182.21 -66.53
C THR A 5 -51.99 181.47 -65.51
N ALA A 6 -52.81 182.17 -64.72
CA ALA A 6 -53.70 181.56 -63.71
C ALA A 6 -54.77 180.62 -64.30
N VAL A 7 -55.29 180.93 -65.51
CA VAL A 7 -56.33 180.14 -66.17
C VAL A 7 -55.73 179.06 -67.09
N ARG A 8 -54.43 179.18 -67.41
CA ARG A 8 -53.72 178.31 -68.35
C ARG A 8 -53.74 176.84 -67.94
N LYS A 9 -53.70 176.52 -66.64
CA LYS A 9 -53.76 175.14 -66.15
C LYS A 9 -55.10 174.45 -66.44
N PHE A 10 -56.22 175.14 -66.22
CA PHE A 10 -57.56 174.63 -66.55
C PHE A 10 -57.77 174.50 -68.06
N ARG A 11 -57.19 175.42 -68.84
CA ARG A 11 -57.28 175.35 -70.30
C ARG A 11 -56.43 174.23 -70.88
N LYS A 12 -55.25 173.95 -70.32
CA LYS A 12 -54.40 172.82 -70.71
C LYS A 12 -55.03 171.47 -70.42
N THR A 13 -55.92 171.35 -69.43
CA THR A 13 -56.70 170.13 -69.22
C THR A 13 -57.80 169.92 -70.25
N THR A 14 -58.48 170.99 -70.65
CA THR A 14 -59.64 170.88 -71.57
C THR A 14 -59.25 170.90 -73.04
N ASP A 15 -58.19 171.61 -73.40
CA ASP A 15 -57.72 171.72 -74.79
C ASP A 15 -56.17 171.76 -74.83
N PRO A 16 -55.51 170.60 -74.66
CA PRO A 16 -54.05 170.50 -74.63
C PRO A 16 -53.43 170.68 -76.01
N ALA A 17 -52.18 171.16 -76.04
CA ALA A 17 -51.40 171.15 -77.28
C ALA A 17 -51.09 169.69 -77.70
N PRO A 18 -51.13 169.36 -79.00
CA PRO A 18 -50.89 168.00 -79.47
C PRO A 18 -49.52 167.46 -79.03
N GLY A 19 -49.51 166.25 -78.48
CA GLY A 19 -48.31 165.56 -77.94
C GLY A 19 -48.02 165.81 -76.45
N ALA A 20 -48.73 166.73 -75.80
CA ALA A 20 -48.57 166.97 -74.37
C ALA A 20 -49.38 165.96 -73.53
N LYS A 21 -48.80 165.48 -72.42
CA LYS A 21 -49.53 164.69 -71.42
C LYS A 21 -50.58 165.57 -70.74
N ILE A 22 -51.82 165.09 -70.68
CA ILE A 22 -52.91 165.77 -69.97
C ILE A 22 -52.73 165.53 -68.47
N ILE A 23 -52.45 166.60 -67.72
CA ILE A 23 -52.28 166.55 -66.26
C ILE A 23 -53.48 167.24 -65.64
N PHE A 24 -54.14 166.58 -64.69
CA PHE A 24 -55.32 167.11 -64.01
C PHE A 24 -55.03 168.48 -63.37
N TYR A 25 -55.92 169.46 -63.54
CA TYR A 25 -55.64 170.86 -63.24
C TYR A 25 -55.31 171.12 -61.77
N GLY A 26 -55.82 170.28 -60.86
CA GLY A 26 -55.53 170.35 -59.43
C GLY A 26 -54.09 169.97 -59.09
N SER A 27 -53.45 169.13 -59.91
CA SER A 27 -52.08 168.65 -59.73
C SER A 27 -51.12 169.17 -60.82
N ALA A 28 -51.58 170.10 -61.66
CA ALA A 28 -50.78 170.66 -62.75
C ALA A 28 -49.61 171.53 -62.28
N ASP A 29 -49.66 172.00 -61.03
CA ASP A 29 -48.61 172.80 -60.38
C ASP A 29 -47.71 171.93 -59.46
N ASP A 30 -47.98 170.64 -59.33
CA ASP A 30 -47.18 169.71 -58.50
C ASP A 30 -45.90 169.27 -59.24
N PRO A 31 -44.77 169.07 -58.55
CA PRO A 31 -43.53 168.60 -59.16
C PRO A 31 -43.64 167.15 -59.65
N ASP A 32 -43.11 166.85 -60.85
CA ASP A 32 -43.14 165.50 -61.45
C ASP A 32 -42.07 164.57 -60.84
N VAL A 33 -42.36 164.07 -59.64
CA VAL A 33 -41.45 163.19 -58.87
C VAL A 33 -41.36 161.78 -59.48
N ALA A 34 -42.37 161.35 -60.24
CA ALA A 34 -42.49 159.98 -60.72
C ALA A 34 -41.41 159.61 -61.76
N THR A 35 -40.89 160.57 -62.51
CA THR A 35 -39.83 160.32 -63.50
C THR A 35 -38.47 159.98 -62.89
N HIS A 36 -38.24 160.36 -61.63
CA HIS A 36 -36.98 160.14 -60.91
C HIS A 36 -36.99 158.91 -59.98
N LEU A 37 -38.12 158.22 -59.86
CA LEU A 37 -38.27 157.03 -59.01
C LEU A 37 -38.32 155.76 -59.87
N THR A 38 -37.36 154.86 -59.66
CA THR A 38 -37.42 153.50 -60.22
C THR A 38 -38.29 152.61 -59.33
N HIS A 39 -39.38 152.06 -59.87
CA HIS A 39 -40.31 151.22 -59.10
C HIS A 39 -39.91 149.73 -59.13
N GLY A 40 -39.78 149.11 -57.95
CA GLY A 40 -39.51 147.67 -57.76
C GLY A 40 -38.97 147.34 -56.36
N ILE A 41 -39.10 146.09 -55.91
CA ILE A 41 -38.57 145.60 -54.62
C ILE A 41 -37.20 144.95 -54.86
N LYS A 42 -36.14 145.47 -54.22
CA LYS A 42 -34.82 144.81 -54.20
C LYS A 42 -34.83 143.70 -53.15
N SER A 43 -34.63 142.45 -53.56
CA SER A 43 -34.38 141.36 -52.62
C SER A 43 -32.93 141.42 -52.12
N THR A 44 -32.76 141.41 -50.79
CA THR A 44 -31.46 141.31 -50.13
C THR A 44 -31.25 139.86 -49.68
N SER A 45 -30.26 139.17 -50.24
CA SER A 45 -29.85 137.85 -49.76
C SER A 45 -29.08 137.99 -48.44
N GLN A 46 -29.68 137.56 -47.33
CA GLN A 46 -29.19 137.82 -45.96
C GLN A 46 -28.06 136.88 -45.50
N CYS A 47 -27.67 135.86 -46.27
CA CYS A 47 -26.63 134.92 -45.87
C CYS A 47 -25.60 134.72 -46.97
N SER A 48 -24.32 134.77 -46.60
CA SER A 48 -23.22 134.44 -47.52
C SER A 48 -23.06 132.92 -47.58
N VAL A 49 -22.76 132.37 -48.76
CA VAL A 49 -22.58 130.92 -48.94
C VAL A 49 -21.44 130.38 -48.06
N ALA A 50 -20.44 131.20 -47.75
CA ALA A 50 -19.30 130.83 -46.92
C ALA A 50 -19.71 130.43 -45.49
N SER A 51 -20.71 131.09 -44.88
CA SER A 51 -21.15 130.76 -43.52
C SER A 51 -21.90 129.43 -43.43
N LEU A 52 -22.36 128.88 -44.56
CA LEU A 52 -23.03 127.58 -44.63
C LEU A 52 -22.03 126.43 -44.83
N ILE A 53 -20.97 126.67 -45.61
CA ILE A 53 -19.97 125.65 -45.93
C ILE A 53 -18.95 125.50 -44.79
N SER A 54 -18.59 126.61 -44.15
CA SER A 54 -17.60 126.63 -43.07
C SER A 54 -18.17 127.34 -41.86
N PRO A 55 -18.83 126.61 -40.94
CA PRO A 55 -19.31 127.20 -39.70
C PRO A 55 -18.11 127.75 -38.91
N VAL A 56 -18.34 128.86 -38.21
CA VAL A 56 -17.31 129.46 -37.34
C VAL A 56 -16.95 128.47 -36.24
N ALA A 57 -15.65 128.25 -36.02
CA ALA A 57 -15.17 127.40 -34.94
C ALA A 57 -15.71 127.91 -33.60
N LYS A 58 -16.33 127.02 -32.83
CA LYS A 58 -16.86 127.33 -31.51
C LYS A 58 -15.71 127.60 -30.55
N SER A 59 -15.89 128.54 -29.63
CA SER A 59 -14.93 128.71 -28.54
C SER A 59 -15.02 127.53 -27.56
N GLU A 60 -13.95 127.25 -26.82
CA GLU A 60 -13.94 126.16 -25.81
C GLU A 60 -15.09 126.28 -24.80
N PHE A 61 -15.47 127.51 -24.46
CA PHE A 61 -16.61 127.77 -23.58
C PHE A 61 -17.94 127.39 -24.25
N GLN A 62 -18.13 127.75 -25.52
CA GLN A 62 -19.33 127.39 -26.28
C GLN A 62 -19.43 125.88 -26.50
N GLU A 63 -18.31 125.21 -26.72
CA GLU A 63 -18.22 123.75 -26.84
C GLU A 63 -18.61 123.06 -25.53
N LYS A 64 -18.03 123.44 -24.39
CA LYS A 64 -18.45 122.89 -23.08
C LYS A 64 -19.92 123.15 -22.76
N MET A 65 -20.44 124.33 -23.10
CA MET A 65 -21.87 124.61 -22.93
C MET A 65 -22.74 123.73 -23.82
N GLN A 66 -22.27 123.41 -25.03
CA GLN A 66 -22.97 122.50 -25.91
C GLN A 66 -22.89 121.06 -25.38
N ASP A 67 -21.73 120.59 -24.94
CA ASP A 67 -21.59 119.27 -24.31
C ASP A 67 -22.52 119.12 -23.10
N MET A 68 -22.65 120.16 -22.27
CA MET A 68 -23.60 120.17 -21.16
C MET A 68 -25.06 120.07 -21.62
N LYS A 69 -25.42 120.73 -22.73
CA LYS A 69 -26.77 120.62 -23.32
C LYS A 69 -27.00 119.23 -23.93
N GLU A 70 -25.97 118.65 -24.53
CA GLU A 70 -26.01 117.36 -25.21
C GLU A 70 -25.81 116.17 -24.25
N ALA A 71 -25.40 116.39 -23.00
CA ALA A 71 -25.23 115.35 -21.97
C ALA A 71 -26.53 114.60 -21.61
N ILE A 72 -27.68 115.13 -22.02
CA ILE A 72 -28.98 114.48 -21.87
C ILE A 72 -29.16 113.36 -22.90
N TYR A 73 -28.52 113.45 -24.07
CA TYR A 73 -28.65 112.46 -25.13
C TYR A 73 -28.09 111.10 -24.71
N PHE A 74 -28.81 110.05 -25.12
CA PHE A 74 -28.50 108.67 -24.78
C PHE A 74 -27.13 108.23 -25.33
N SER A 75 -26.77 108.67 -26.54
CA SER A 75 -25.47 108.42 -27.16
C SER A 75 -24.29 108.90 -26.31
N ASN A 76 -24.40 110.08 -25.69
CA ASN A 76 -23.34 110.64 -24.84
C ASN A 76 -23.21 109.92 -23.49
N ARG A 77 -24.28 109.26 -23.01
CA ARG A 77 -24.29 108.49 -21.76
C ARG A 77 -23.83 107.04 -21.94
N GLU A 78 -24.13 106.44 -23.08
CA GLU A 78 -23.81 105.04 -23.38
C GLU A 78 -22.49 104.84 -24.10
N ALA A 79 -22.12 105.77 -24.99
CA ALA A 79 -20.91 105.65 -25.80
C ALA A 79 -20.05 106.93 -25.73
N PRO A 80 -19.63 107.37 -24.53
CA PRO A 80 -18.69 108.47 -24.41
C PRO A 80 -17.35 108.09 -25.07
N LEU A 81 -16.82 108.99 -25.91
CA LEU A 81 -15.57 108.73 -26.61
C LEU A 81 -14.42 108.52 -25.59
N GLY A 82 -13.74 107.37 -25.67
CA GLY A 82 -12.60 107.05 -24.81
C GLY A 82 -12.95 106.56 -23.40
N LYS A 83 -14.24 106.35 -23.08
CA LYS A 83 -14.68 105.77 -21.79
C LYS A 83 -15.71 104.66 -22.04
N SER A 84 -15.79 103.69 -21.13
CA SER A 84 -16.90 102.74 -21.12
C SER A 84 -18.17 103.39 -20.56
N HIS A 85 -19.33 102.86 -20.93
CA HIS A 85 -20.60 103.20 -20.31
C HIS A 85 -20.50 103.09 -18.78
N ASP A 86 -20.86 104.16 -18.07
CA ASP A 86 -20.80 104.19 -16.62
C ASP A 86 -22.02 103.46 -16.01
N GLN A 87 -21.76 102.29 -15.41
CA GLN A 87 -22.76 101.47 -14.72
C GLN A 87 -22.65 101.55 -13.19
N SER A 88 -21.87 102.49 -12.65
CA SER A 88 -21.62 102.61 -11.21
C SER A 88 -22.89 102.69 -10.36
N LEU A 89 -23.97 103.28 -10.91
CA LEU A 89 -25.30 103.35 -10.29
C LEU A 89 -25.94 101.98 -10.01
N LYS A 90 -25.50 100.91 -10.69
CA LYS A 90 -26.01 99.53 -10.52
C LYS A 90 -25.19 98.71 -9.52
N LEU A 91 -24.11 99.25 -8.97
CA LEU A 91 -23.28 98.55 -7.99
C LEU A 91 -23.90 98.66 -6.59
N PRO A 92 -23.71 97.64 -5.72
CA PRO A 92 -24.17 97.69 -4.33
C PRO A 92 -23.55 98.89 -3.58
N GLU A 93 -24.36 99.55 -2.74
CA GLU A 93 -23.90 100.65 -1.89
C GLU A 93 -22.77 100.17 -0.96
N GLY A 94 -21.63 100.86 -0.97
CA GLY A 94 -20.46 100.54 -0.13
C GLY A 94 -19.43 99.58 -0.76
N LEU A 95 -19.59 99.17 -2.03
CA LEU A 95 -18.59 98.38 -2.73
C LEU A 95 -17.36 99.23 -3.09
N ASP A 96 -16.19 98.89 -2.55
CA ASP A 96 -14.93 99.53 -2.92
C ASP A 96 -14.52 99.03 -4.31
N ILE A 97 -14.71 99.87 -5.33
CA ILE A 97 -14.47 99.57 -6.75
C ILE A 97 -13.02 99.13 -7.00
N ILE A 98 -12.09 99.57 -6.15
CA ILE A 98 -10.65 99.33 -6.34
C ILE A 98 -10.19 98.07 -5.60
N LYS A 99 -10.72 97.80 -4.39
CA LYS A 99 -10.26 96.70 -3.53
C LYS A 99 -11.11 95.44 -3.61
N THR A 100 -12.35 95.55 -4.02
CA THR A 100 -13.28 94.41 -4.00
C THR A 100 -13.05 93.52 -5.21
N THR A 101 -12.70 92.26 -4.97
CA THR A 101 -12.62 91.23 -6.02
C THR A 101 -13.94 90.47 -6.12
N PHE A 102 -14.48 90.32 -7.33
CA PHE A 102 -15.69 89.54 -7.58
C PHE A 102 -15.42 88.03 -7.51
N GLY A 103 -16.31 87.28 -6.85
CA GLY A 103 -16.24 85.82 -6.72
C GLY A 103 -16.72 85.33 -5.35
N ILE A 104 -17.01 84.03 -5.24
CA ILE A 104 -17.36 83.39 -3.96
C ILE A 104 -16.05 83.02 -3.25
N LYS A 105 -15.86 83.51 -2.02
CA LYS A 105 -14.71 83.13 -1.20
C LYS A 105 -14.88 81.68 -0.74
N VAL A 106 -13.98 80.80 -1.18
CA VAL A 106 -13.94 79.41 -0.72
C VAL A 106 -13.32 79.36 0.67
N PHE A 107 -14.05 78.83 1.64
CA PHE A 107 -13.52 78.50 2.96
C PHE A 107 -12.66 77.25 2.83
N LYS A 108 -11.41 77.33 3.31
CA LYS A 108 -10.54 76.17 3.41
C LYS A 108 -10.75 75.60 4.81
N ASP A 109 -11.20 74.36 4.90
CA ASP A 109 -11.47 73.67 6.17
C ASP A 109 -10.14 73.25 6.82
N LEU A 110 -9.82 71.96 6.79
CA LEU A 110 -8.60 71.42 7.37
C LEU A 110 -7.46 71.41 6.36
N THR A 111 -6.24 71.57 6.87
CA THR A 111 -5.06 71.38 6.04
C THR A 111 -4.88 69.89 5.76
N ALA A 112 -4.46 69.52 4.55
CA ALA A 112 -4.17 68.13 4.21
C ALA A 112 -3.19 67.46 5.21
N GLY A 113 -2.27 68.24 5.78
CA GLY A 113 -1.35 67.77 6.82
C GLY A 113 -2.03 67.32 8.10
N GLU A 114 -3.03 68.06 8.59
CA GLU A 114 -3.79 67.69 9.80
C GLU A 114 -4.73 66.49 9.54
N LEU A 115 -5.20 66.35 8.31
CA LEU A 115 -6.02 65.20 7.90
C LEU A 115 -5.18 63.92 7.81
N VAL A 116 -3.99 63.99 7.23
CA VAL A 116 -3.07 62.86 7.08
C VAL A 116 -2.42 62.50 8.41
N ASN A 117 -1.97 63.51 9.15
CA ASN A 117 -1.32 63.37 10.44
C ASN A 117 -2.16 64.11 11.49
N PRO A 118 -3.15 63.44 12.09
CA PRO A 118 -3.94 64.03 13.16
C PRO A 118 -3.00 64.48 14.28
N PRO A 119 -3.25 65.63 14.93
CA PRO A 119 -2.36 66.20 15.96
C PRO A 119 -2.38 65.42 17.30
N LYS A 120 -2.87 64.18 17.31
CA LYS A 120 -2.84 63.31 18.49
C LYS A 120 -1.43 62.79 18.72
N THR A 121 -1.00 62.78 19.97
CA THR A 121 0.28 62.19 20.34
C THR A 121 0.19 60.66 20.31
N PHE A 122 1.31 59.98 20.10
CA PHE A 122 1.38 58.52 20.15
C PHE A 122 0.89 57.97 21.50
N GLU A 123 1.23 58.66 22.61
CA GLU A 123 0.85 58.23 23.96
C GLU A 123 -0.67 58.24 24.18
N GLU A 124 -1.36 59.25 23.66
CA GLU A 124 -2.82 59.35 23.73
C GLU A 124 -3.48 58.24 22.91
N VAL A 125 -2.99 57.99 21.69
CA VAL A 125 -3.51 56.92 20.82
C VAL A 125 -3.30 55.54 21.44
N ASP A 126 -2.12 55.29 22.01
CA ASP A 126 -1.79 54.01 22.64
C ASP A 126 -2.61 53.79 23.92
N LYS A 127 -2.90 54.86 24.68
CA LYS A 127 -3.78 54.78 25.84
C LYS A 127 -5.23 54.46 25.43
N GLU A 128 -5.76 55.15 24.43
CA GLU A 128 -7.10 54.87 23.88
C GLU A 128 -7.20 53.42 23.37
N ALA A 129 -6.18 52.95 22.65
CA ALA A 129 -6.10 51.57 22.16
C ALA A 129 -6.11 50.56 23.30
N ARG A 130 -5.30 50.76 24.35
CA ARG A 130 -5.25 49.88 25.52
C ARG A 130 -6.56 49.84 26.31
N GLU A 131 -7.24 50.97 26.46
CA GLU A 131 -8.54 51.05 27.15
C GLU A 131 -9.65 50.31 26.38
N GLY A 132 -9.62 50.37 25.04
CA GLY A 132 -10.59 49.69 24.18
C GLY A 132 -10.28 48.23 23.85
N HIS A 133 -9.02 47.81 24.00
CA HIS A 133 -8.52 46.52 23.53
C HIS A 133 -9.35 45.33 24.01
N ASP A 134 -9.57 45.23 25.32
CA ASP A 134 -10.32 44.11 25.92
C ASP A 134 -11.74 43.99 25.35
N LEU A 135 -12.39 45.11 25.01
CA LEU A 135 -13.72 45.12 24.40
C LEU A 135 -13.68 44.67 22.94
N TYR A 136 -12.65 45.08 22.19
CA TYR A 136 -12.46 44.67 20.79
C TYR A 136 -12.07 43.20 20.66
N VAL A 137 -11.22 42.69 21.56
CA VAL A 137 -10.92 41.26 21.71
C VAL A 137 -12.20 40.44 21.89
N LEU A 138 -13.14 40.92 22.72
CA LEU A 138 -14.40 40.22 23.00
C LEU A 138 -15.44 40.33 21.88
N SER A 139 -15.49 41.45 21.17
CA SER A 139 -16.55 41.73 20.18
C SER A 139 -16.15 41.35 18.75
N HIS A 140 -14.88 41.48 18.39
CA HIS A 140 -14.37 41.34 17.03
C HIS A 140 -13.19 40.37 16.91
N GLU A 141 -12.77 39.72 18.01
CA GLU A 141 -11.60 38.84 18.05
C GLU A 141 -10.31 39.53 17.57
N ASP A 142 -10.18 40.82 17.87
CA ASP A 142 -9.04 41.66 17.49
C ASP A 142 -7.93 41.58 18.54
N TYR A 143 -6.91 40.74 18.30
CA TYR A 143 -5.78 40.51 19.20
C TYR A 143 -4.52 41.22 18.70
N TYR A 144 -3.65 41.64 19.61
CA TYR A 144 -2.33 42.11 19.22
C TYR A 144 -1.49 40.97 18.63
N ALA A 145 -0.53 41.34 17.77
CA ALA A 145 0.42 40.39 17.22
C ALA A 145 1.22 39.71 18.35
N GLY A 146 1.09 38.38 18.47
CA GLY A 146 1.76 37.59 19.50
C GLY A 146 0.98 37.47 20.82
N GLU A 147 -0.21 38.06 20.91
CA GLU A 147 -1.10 37.88 22.06
C GLU A 147 -1.78 36.50 22.00
N SER A 148 -1.76 35.79 23.12
CA SER A 148 -2.43 34.49 23.23
C SER A 148 -3.91 34.67 23.55
N VAL A 149 -4.79 33.94 22.85
CA VAL A 149 -6.24 33.94 23.11
C VAL A 149 -6.55 33.43 24.52
N ASN A 150 -7.14 34.29 25.35
CA ASN A 150 -7.60 33.90 26.69
C ASN A 150 -9.06 33.44 26.64
N ARG A 151 -9.27 32.13 26.85
CA ARG A 151 -10.60 31.50 26.83
C ARG A 151 -11.35 31.55 28.17
N LYS A 152 -10.79 32.20 29.21
CA LYS A 152 -11.38 32.33 30.55
C LYS A 152 -11.77 30.97 31.18
N TYR A 153 -10.93 29.95 31.03
CA TYR A 153 -11.13 28.67 31.72
C TYR A 153 -11.02 28.85 33.24
N ASN A 154 -11.89 28.19 34.01
CA ASN A 154 -11.95 28.30 35.48
C ASN A 154 -10.84 27.53 36.23
N SER A 155 -9.99 26.78 35.54
CA SER A 155 -8.95 25.95 36.16
C SER A 155 -7.58 26.63 36.14
N HIS A 156 -6.78 26.42 37.19
CA HIS A 156 -5.38 26.83 37.24
C HIS A 156 -4.61 26.15 36.10
N PHE A 157 -4.32 26.90 35.05
CA PHE A 157 -3.48 26.45 33.94
C PHE A 157 -2.02 26.68 34.33
N ASP A 158 -1.33 25.60 34.68
CA ASP A 158 0.13 25.64 34.87
C ASP A 158 0.84 25.43 33.54
N LYS A 159 1.54 26.46 33.06
CA LYS A 159 2.30 26.43 31.79
C LYS A 159 3.41 25.37 31.76
N SER A 160 3.82 24.88 32.92
CA SER A 160 4.81 23.82 33.08
C SER A 160 4.23 22.41 32.93
N PHE A 161 2.91 22.25 32.91
CA PHE A 161 2.28 20.95 32.81
C PHE A 161 2.30 20.44 31.36
N VAL A 162 2.71 19.18 31.18
CA VAL A 162 2.66 18.50 29.88
C VAL A 162 1.27 17.93 29.70
N TYR A 163 0.52 18.46 28.73
CA TYR A 163 -0.82 18.00 28.41
C TYR A 163 -0.78 16.83 27.41
N GLY A 164 -1.67 15.86 27.59
CA GLY A 164 -1.78 14.67 26.73
C GLY A 164 -1.95 13.40 27.57
N MET A 165 -2.46 12.33 26.95
CA MET A 165 -2.39 11.01 27.59
C MET A 165 -0.98 10.47 27.42
N GLU A 166 -0.34 10.05 28.50
CA GLU A 166 0.93 9.35 28.43
C GLU A 166 0.74 8.08 27.59
N THR A 167 1.38 8.04 26.43
CA THR A 167 1.49 6.81 25.67
C THR A 167 2.51 5.90 26.35
N PRO A 168 2.17 4.67 26.75
CA PRO A 168 3.08 3.72 27.38
C PRO A 168 4.05 3.14 26.33
N HIS A 169 4.87 4.01 25.74
CA HIS A 169 5.93 3.66 24.83
C HIS A 169 7.26 3.74 25.57
N TYR A 170 7.98 2.63 25.62
CA TYR A 170 9.33 2.58 26.17
C TYR A 170 10.31 2.38 25.01
N GLU A 171 11.19 3.37 24.79
CA GLU A 171 12.23 3.31 23.75
C GLU A 171 13.31 2.25 24.02
N ASP A 172 13.42 1.79 25.27
CA ASP A 172 14.33 0.74 25.72
C ASP A 172 14.08 -0.64 25.09
N GLY A 173 13.04 -0.79 24.25
CA GLY A 173 12.71 -2.05 23.58
C GLY A 173 12.20 -3.15 24.51
N ARG A 174 11.92 -2.85 25.79
CA ARG A 174 11.48 -3.83 26.80
C ARG A 174 10.16 -4.52 26.42
N ASN A 175 9.25 -3.78 25.78
CA ASN A 175 7.99 -4.34 25.28
C ASN A 175 8.23 -5.28 24.10
N THR A 176 9.16 -4.94 23.21
CA THR A 176 9.58 -5.76 22.08
C THR A 176 10.32 -7.02 22.54
N ALA A 177 11.14 -6.93 23.58
CA ALA A 177 11.81 -8.07 24.19
C ALA A 177 10.80 -9.09 24.76
N LYS A 178 9.70 -8.61 25.37
CA LYS A 178 8.61 -9.48 25.82
C LYS A 178 7.91 -10.20 24.67
N THR A 179 7.78 -9.58 23.50
CA THR A 179 7.16 -10.27 22.34
C THR A 179 8.08 -11.34 21.76
N PHE A 180 9.41 -11.17 21.83
CA PHE A 180 10.36 -12.21 21.42
C PHE A 180 10.42 -13.37 22.42
N ASN A 181 10.37 -13.09 23.72
CA ASN A 181 10.46 -14.08 24.80
C ASN A 181 9.09 -14.46 25.39
N TRP A 182 8.05 -14.46 24.56
CA TRP A 182 6.67 -14.67 25.00
C TRP A 182 6.46 -16.04 25.67
N VAL A 183 7.18 -17.07 25.23
CA VAL A 183 7.09 -18.45 25.77
C VAL A 183 7.53 -18.50 27.23
N LEU A 184 8.67 -17.89 27.57
CA LEU A 184 9.18 -17.84 28.95
C LEU A 184 8.23 -17.07 29.88
N ASP A 185 7.62 -15.99 29.37
CA ASP A 185 6.67 -15.15 30.11
C ASP A 185 5.30 -15.84 30.28
N LEU A 186 4.91 -16.71 29.35
CA LEU A 186 3.68 -17.52 29.44
C LEU A 186 3.86 -18.75 30.32
N ASP A 187 5.00 -19.43 30.21
CA ASP A 187 5.30 -20.64 30.98
C ASP A 187 5.58 -20.33 32.45
N SER A 188 6.17 -19.17 32.76
CA SER A 188 6.35 -18.71 34.15
C SER A 188 5.03 -18.32 34.83
N LYS A 189 4.01 -17.94 34.06
CA LYS A 189 2.67 -17.57 34.57
C LYS A 189 1.66 -18.71 34.53
N ARG A 190 1.93 -19.78 33.75
CA ARG A 190 1.06 -20.95 33.65
C ARG A 190 1.41 -21.94 34.76
N ALA A 191 0.42 -22.22 35.60
CA ALA A 191 0.43 -23.42 36.44
C ALA A 191 0.59 -24.68 35.56
N PRO A 192 1.13 -25.80 36.08
CA PRO A 192 1.25 -27.03 35.31
C PRO A 192 -0.10 -27.39 34.69
N HIS A 193 -0.10 -27.61 33.37
CA HIS A 193 -1.30 -27.93 32.62
C HIS A 193 -1.86 -29.28 33.08
N LEU A 194 -2.83 -29.28 33.99
CA LEU A 194 -3.58 -30.47 34.34
C LEU A 194 -4.54 -30.80 33.19
N VAL A 195 -4.23 -31.87 32.47
CA VAL A 195 -5.02 -32.34 31.32
C VAL A 195 -5.73 -33.64 31.70
N SER A 196 -6.90 -33.88 31.12
CA SER A 196 -7.62 -35.13 31.38
C SER A 196 -6.83 -36.31 30.80
N LYS A 197 -6.76 -37.42 31.55
CA LYS A 197 -6.06 -38.63 31.09
C LYS A 197 -6.51 -39.07 29.69
N ARG A 198 -7.83 -39.09 29.45
CA ARG A 198 -8.40 -39.46 28.14
C ARG A 198 -7.89 -38.60 26.98
N SER A 199 -7.73 -37.30 27.19
CA SER A 199 -7.22 -36.41 26.14
C SER A 199 -5.71 -36.53 25.94
N ASP A 200 -4.97 -36.89 26.99
CA ASP A 200 -3.52 -37.09 26.92
C ASP A 200 -3.19 -38.41 26.23
N ASP A 201 -3.86 -39.51 26.62
CA ASP A 201 -3.77 -40.82 25.98
C ASP A 201 -4.12 -40.74 24.47
N PHE A 202 -5.13 -39.92 24.11
CA PHE A 202 -5.47 -39.68 22.70
C PHE A 202 -4.35 -38.95 21.96
N LYS A 203 -3.73 -37.93 22.56
CA LYS A 203 -2.62 -37.22 21.92
C LYS A 203 -1.41 -38.14 21.76
N GLU A 204 -1.04 -38.89 22.78
CA GLU A 204 0.09 -39.82 22.71
C GLU A 204 -0.09 -40.86 21.61
N LYS A 205 -1.31 -41.39 21.45
CA LYS A 205 -1.63 -42.40 20.44
C LYS A 205 -1.71 -41.86 19.01
N TYR A 206 -2.16 -40.62 18.81
CA TYR A 206 -2.50 -40.10 17.47
C TYR A 206 -1.61 -38.93 17.01
N GLN A 207 -0.78 -38.36 17.89
CA GLN A 207 0.11 -37.27 17.54
C GLN A 207 1.52 -37.80 17.24
N PRO A 208 2.05 -37.60 16.02
CA PRO A 208 3.39 -38.06 15.68
C PRO A 208 4.44 -37.27 16.47
N LEU A 209 5.33 -37.99 17.16
CA LEU A 209 6.46 -37.43 17.89
C LEU A 209 7.72 -37.47 17.02
N VAL A 210 8.52 -36.41 17.07
CA VAL A 210 9.79 -36.37 16.34
C VAL A 210 10.73 -37.45 16.89
N GLY A 211 11.26 -38.30 16.00
CA GLY A 211 12.18 -39.39 16.36
C GLY A 211 11.52 -40.68 16.84
N LYS A 212 10.19 -40.73 16.99
CA LYS A 212 9.45 -41.96 17.25
C LYS A 212 8.61 -42.35 16.03
N VAL A 213 8.70 -43.62 15.63
CA VAL A 213 7.82 -44.16 14.58
C VAL A 213 6.40 -44.22 15.11
N PHE A 214 5.43 -43.81 14.29
CA PHE A 214 4.02 -43.81 14.65
C PHE A 214 3.49 -45.26 14.70
N ASP A 215 3.14 -45.73 15.89
CA ASP A 215 2.60 -47.08 16.12
C ASP A 215 1.31 -47.04 16.97
N PRO A 216 0.12 -47.07 16.35
CA PRO A 216 -1.16 -47.03 17.06
C PRO A 216 -1.56 -48.37 17.71
N ILE A 217 -0.81 -49.47 17.47
CA ILE A 217 -1.13 -50.83 17.95
C ILE A 217 -0.17 -51.26 19.07
N ALA A 218 0.82 -50.43 19.44
CA ALA A 218 1.81 -50.71 20.47
C ALA A 218 1.24 -51.31 21.77
N ASP A 219 0.14 -50.74 22.31
CA ASP A 219 -0.50 -51.23 23.55
C ASP A 219 -1.16 -52.61 23.42
N THR A 220 -1.43 -53.05 22.19
CA THR A 220 -2.13 -54.30 21.86
C THR A 220 -1.18 -55.41 21.41
N MET A 221 0.10 -55.11 21.18
CA MET A 221 1.11 -56.08 20.77
C MET A 221 1.73 -56.80 21.98
N ASN A 222 1.15 -57.93 22.38
CA ASN A 222 1.69 -58.81 23.43
C ASN A 222 2.69 -59.82 22.86
N VAL A 223 3.84 -59.35 22.39
CA VAL A 223 4.89 -60.23 21.84
C VAL A 223 6.20 -60.04 22.63
N PRO A 224 6.94 -61.11 22.97
CA PRO A 224 8.23 -60.98 23.65
C PRO A 224 9.20 -60.08 22.87
N PRO A 225 10.12 -59.36 23.53
CA PRO A 225 11.08 -58.49 22.85
C PRO A 225 11.98 -59.23 21.86
N ASP A 226 12.18 -60.55 22.05
CA ASP A 226 12.96 -61.41 21.15
C ASP A 226 12.14 -61.94 19.96
N HIS A 227 10.87 -61.55 19.83
CA HIS A 227 10.05 -61.97 18.71
C HIS A 227 10.48 -61.28 17.42
N THR A 228 10.83 -62.09 16.43
CA THR A 228 11.10 -61.59 15.08
C THR A 228 9.81 -61.63 14.26
N PHE A 229 9.33 -60.45 13.84
CA PHE A 229 8.19 -60.35 12.94
C PHE A 229 8.56 -60.85 11.53
N GLY A 230 7.67 -61.64 10.93
CA GLY A 230 7.84 -62.19 9.59
C GLY A 230 7.44 -63.66 9.51
N LEU A 231 7.34 -64.17 8.28
CA LEU A 231 7.09 -65.59 8.05
C LEU A 231 8.40 -66.37 8.18
N ALA A 232 8.54 -67.16 9.24
CA ALA A 232 9.64 -68.10 9.34
C ALA A 232 9.47 -69.19 8.26
N ILE A 233 10.31 -69.16 7.22
CA ILE A 233 10.36 -70.21 6.22
C ILE A 233 10.95 -71.44 6.89
N ARG A 234 10.10 -72.42 7.18
CA ARG A 234 10.55 -73.72 7.67
C ARG A 234 11.33 -74.39 6.55
N PRO A 235 12.58 -74.79 6.78
CA PRO A 235 13.32 -75.52 5.76
C PRO A 235 12.65 -76.88 5.49
N ASP A 236 12.64 -77.33 4.25
CA ASP A 236 12.07 -78.63 3.88
C ASP A 236 12.78 -79.81 4.58
N GLU A 237 12.08 -80.93 4.75
CA GLU A 237 12.61 -82.13 5.42
C GLU A 237 13.78 -82.81 4.69
N TYR A 238 14.07 -82.42 3.44
CA TYR A 238 15.11 -83.00 2.60
C TYR A 238 16.15 -81.93 2.21
N ASN A 239 17.40 -82.35 2.03
CA ASN A 239 18.45 -81.48 1.47
C ASN A 239 18.69 -81.81 -0.02
N VAL A 240 19.37 -80.93 -0.74
CA VAL A 240 19.79 -81.15 -2.14
C VAL A 240 20.59 -82.45 -2.27
N HIS A 241 21.38 -82.80 -1.24
CA HIS A 241 22.10 -84.06 -1.16
C HIS A 241 21.18 -85.29 -1.18
N ASP A 242 20.06 -85.25 -0.46
CA ASP A 242 19.11 -86.36 -0.39
C ASP A 242 18.36 -86.55 -1.71
N LEU A 243 18.06 -85.43 -2.40
CA LEU A 243 17.46 -85.43 -3.73
C LEU A 243 18.42 -85.98 -4.80
N LEU A 244 19.68 -85.54 -4.79
CA LEU A 244 20.70 -86.02 -5.74
C LEU A 244 20.95 -87.53 -5.62
N HIS A 245 20.77 -88.09 -4.43
CA HIS A 245 20.96 -89.51 -4.17
C HIS A 245 19.66 -90.33 -4.15
N VAL A 246 18.49 -89.72 -4.46
CA VAL A 246 17.18 -90.38 -4.52
C VAL A 246 16.92 -91.23 -3.27
N ARG A 247 17.18 -90.65 -2.10
CA ARG A 247 16.97 -91.36 -0.83
C ARG A 247 15.47 -91.48 -0.52
N VAL A 248 15.09 -92.57 0.12
CA VAL A 248 13.69 -92.77 0.54
C VAL A 248 13.38 -91.80 1.69
N PRO A 249 12.15 -91.28 1.85
CA PRO A 249 11.83 -90.32 2.93
C PRO A 249 12.19 -90.74 4.36
N CYS A 250 12.43 -92.02 4.62
CA CYS A 250 12.89 -92.55 5.90
C CYS A 250 14.42 -92.39 6.12
N GLU A 251 15.18 -92.13 5.06
CA GLU A 251 16.65 -92.07 4.99
C GLU A 251 17.21 -90.66 4.84
N PHE A 252 16.34 -89.65 4.81
CA PHE A 252 16.77 -88.25 4.78
C PHE A 252 17.67 -87.94 5.99
N LEU A 253 18.80 -87.30 5.71
CA LEU A 253 19.79 -87.00 6.74
C LEU A 253 19.40 -85.77 7.57
N ARG A 254 18.65 -84.87 6.94
CA ARG A 254 18.27 -83.60 7.56
C ARG A 254 17.34 -83.84 8.75
N GLY A 255 17.76 -83.34 9.92
CA GLY A 255 17.11 -83.55 11.22
C GLY A 255 17.88 -84.48 12.15
N LYS A 256 18.64 -85.44 11.60
CA LYS A 256 19.49 -86.38 12.38
C LYS A 256 20.92 -85.87 12.55
N ASP A 257 21.26 -84.74 11.92
CA ASP A 257 22.60 -84.14 11.98
C ASP A 257 22.95 -83.67 13.40
N ARG A 258 21.97 -83.16 14.18
CA ARG A 258 22.21 -82.76 15.57
C ARG A 258 22.59 -83.96 16.44
N GLU A 259 21.82 -85.04 16.36
CA GLU A 259 22.10 -86.28 17.10
C GLU A 259 23.45 -86.87 16.69
N ARG A 260 23.76 -86.92 15.39
CA ARG A 260 25.07 -87.38 14.90
C ARG A 260 26.22 -86.49 15.35
N VAL A 261 26.06 -85.17 15.34
CA VAL A 261 27.06 -84.23 15.83
C VAL A 261 27.28 -84.43 17.33
N ILE A 262 26.22 -84.55 18.12
CA ILE A 262 26.30 -84.85 19.56
C ILE A 262 27.08 -86.16 19.78
N LEU A 263 26.77 -87.22 19.03
CA LEU A 263 27.48 -88.49 19.12
C LEU A 263 28.96 -88.40 18.74
N ILE A 264 29.28 -87.65 17.69
CA ILE A 264 30.67 -87.43 17.28
C ILE A 264 31.43 -86.68 18.38
N VAL A 265 30.84 -85.61 18.94
CA VAL A 265 31.43 -84.80 20.02
C VAL A 265 31.64 -85.64 21.28
N VAL A 266 30.64 -86.42 21.70
CA VAL A 266 30.74 -87.31 22.86
C VAL A 266 31.79 -88.39 22.66
N ARG A 267 31.82 -89.05 21.49
CA ARG A 267 32.85 -90.04 21.14
C ARG A 267 34.25 -89.42 21.14
N GLU A 268 34.41 -88.21 20.65
CA GLU A 268 35.68 -87.50 20.65
C GLU A 268 36.14 -87.14 22.06
N SER A 269 35.25 -86.61 22.90
CA SER A 269 35.55 -86.27 24.30
C SER A 269 35.92 -87.49 25.13
N LEU A 270 35.20 -88.61 24.95
CA LEU A 270 35.51 -89.87 25.62
C LEU A 270 36.82 -90.49 25.12
N LYS A 271 37.07 -90.39 23.81
CA LYS A 271 38.34 -90.82 23.22
C LYS A 271 39.50 -90.01 23.79
N LYS A 272 39.40 -88.68 23.89
CA LYS A 272 40.42 -87.81 24.52
C LYS A 272 40.62 -88.13 26.00
N ALA A 273 39.55 -88.38 26.75
CA ALA A 273 39.62 -88.62 28.19
C ALA A 273 40.16 -90.01 28.55
N ASN A 274 39.92 -91.04 27.73
CA ASN A 274 40.17 -92.43 28.12
C ASN A 274 40.61 -93.34 26.97
N TYR A 275 41.70 -92.97 26.28
CA TYR A 275 42.19 -93.60 25.04
C TYR A 275 42.63 -95.09 25.19
N GLY A 276 42.80 -95.61 26.41
CA GLY A 276 43.30 -96.97 26.69
C GLY A 276 42.39 -97.90 27.48
N ASN A 277 41.50 -97.37 28.33
CA ASN A 277 40.87 -98.12 29.42
C ASN A 277 39.33 -98.23 29.28
N PHE A 278 38.84 -98.62 28.11
CA PHE A 278 37.40 -98.86 27.91
C PHE A 278 36.86 -99.96 28.87
N ASN A 279 37.70 -100.94 29.21
CA ASN A 279 37.38 -101.98 30.19
C ASN A 279 37.12 -101.39 31.59
N VAL A 280 37.80 -100.30 31.97
CA VAL A 280 37.60 -99.63 33.26
C VAL A 280 36.26 -98.89 33.30
N LEU A 281 35.79 -98.37 32.17
CA LEU A 281 34.44 -97.79 32.06
C LEU A 281 33.37 -98.87 32.25
N LEU A 282 33.53 -100.03 31.60
CA LEU A 282 32.63 -101.18 31.78
C LEU A 282 32.66 -101.74 33.21
N GLU A 283 33.83 -101.83 33.83
CA GLU A 283 33.97 -102.26 35.23
C GLU A 283 33.35 -101.26 36.20
N ALA A 284 33.50 -99.96 35.97
CA ALA A 284 32.84 -98.92 36.75
C ALA A 284 31.32 -99.04 36.63
N LEU A 285 30.77 -99.22 35.41
CA LEU A 285 29.34 -99.44 35.20
C LEU A 285 28.83 -100.68 35.95
N ARG A 286 29.57 -101.80 35.90
CA ARG A 286 29.24 -103.02 36.65
C ARG A 286 29.31 -102.85 38.17
N HIS A 287 30.22 -102.03 38.68
CA HIS A 287 30.31 -101.75 40.13
C HIS A 287 29.10 -100.96 40.65
N PHE A 288 28.48 -100.12 39.81
CA PHE A 288 27.29 -99.35 40.19
C PHE A 288 25.98 -100.13 40.02
N ASP A 289 25.98 -101.21 39.24
CA ASP A 289 24.89 -102.18 39.15
C ASP A 289 24.95 -103.21 40.30
N LYS A 290 24.44 -102.82 41.47
CA LYS A 290 24.37 -103.68 42.66
C LYS A 290 23.32 -104.79 42.54
N ASN A 291 22.37 -104.65 41.62
CA ASN A 291 21.23 -105.55 41.47
C ASN A 291 21.48 -106.62 40.39
N GLY A 292 22.45 -106.39 39.50
CA GLY A 292 22.82 -107.30 38.42
C GLY A 292 21.76 -107.37 37.31
N ASP A 293 20.92 -106.35 37.18
CA ASP A 293 19.77 -106.32 36.29
C ASP A 293 20.08 -105.73 34.90
N GLY A 294 21.31 -105.24 34.67
CA GLY A 294 21.70 -104.73 33.35
C GLY A 294 21.34 -103.26 33.11
N MET A 295 20.68 -102.59 34.06
CA MET A 295 20.04 -101.30 33.87
C MET A 295 20.55 -100.23 34.85
N ILE A 296 20.84 -99.02 34.38
CA ILE A 296 21.35 -97.93 35.22
C ILE A 296 20.54 -96.65 35.03
N HIS A 297 20.15 -96.01 36.13
CA HIS A 297 19.46 -94.71 36.09
C HIS A 297 20.35 -93.57 35.56
N LYS A 298 19.74 -92.63 34.82
CA LYS A 298 20.39 -91.42 34.28
C LYS A 298 21.21 -90.64 35.33
N GLU A 299 20.67 -90.45 36.53
CA GLU A 299 21.37 -89.74 37.63
C GLU A 299 22.63 -90.45 38.12
N LYS A 300 22.64 -91.79 38.11
CA LYS A 300 23.81 -92.58 38.50
C LYS A 300 24.87 -92.56 37.41
N LEU A 301 24.46 -92.63 36.13
CA LEU A 301 25.34 -92.44 35.00
C LEU A 301 26.03 -91.08 35.04
N ARG A 302 25.30 -89.99 35.32
CA ARG A 302 25.90 -88.64 35.47
C ARG A 302 27.03 -88.62 36.50
N LYS A 303 26.87 -89.29 37.64
CA LYS A 303 27.93 -89.43 38.67
C LYS A 303 29.15 -90.21 38.17
N ILE A 304 28.96 -91.24 37.33
CA ILE A 304 30.06 -92.01 36.72
C ILE A 304 30.87 -91.13 35.77
N PHE A 305 30.21 -90.34 34.91
CA PHE A 305 30.90 -89.42 34.01
C PHE A 305 31.68 -88.34 34.77
N SER A 306 31.14 -87.83 35.89
CA SER A 306 31.86 -86.93 36.79
C SER A 306 33.05 -87.60 37.48
N GLN A 307 32.92 -88.86 37.93
CA GLN A 307 34.02 -89.62 38.57
C GLN A 307 35.14 -89.98 37.60
N LEU A 308 34.82 -90.13 36.31
CA LEU A 308 35.79 -90.44 35.26
C LEU A 308 36.46 -89.18 34.67
N ASN A 309 36.25 -87.99 35.27
CA ASN A 309 36.78 -86.70 34.82
C ASN A 309 36.48 -86.39 33.33
N VAL A 310 35.30 -86.79 32.85
CA VAL A 310 34.87 -86.46 31.48
C VAL A 310 34.14 -85.12 31.52
N ASN A 311 34.81 -84.06 31.05
CA ASN A 311 34.24 -82.71 30.96
C ASN A 311 33.31 -82.62 29.75
N LEU A 312 32.02 -82.91 29.94
CA LEU A 312 30.95 -82.69 28.95
C LEU A 312 29.93 -81.70 29.53
N ASP A 313 29.40 -80.81 28.69
CA ASP A 313 28.31 -79.92 29.09
C ASP A 313 27.08 -80.73 29.48
N ASP A 314 26.42 -80.29 30.56
CA ASP A 314 25.24 -80.98 31.11
C ASP A 314 24.12 -81.11 30.07
N GLU A 315 23.94 -80.11 29.20
CA GLU A 315 22.95 -80.14 28.10
C GLU A 315 23.28 -81.22 27.06
N LEU A 316 24.56 -81.43 26.75
CA LEU A 316 25.00 -82.48 25.82
C LEU A 316 24.84 -83.87 26.44
N LEU A 317 25.11 -84.00 27.74
CA LEU A 317 24.96 -85.26 28.46
C LEU A 317 23.48 -85.67 28.59
N GLU A 318 22.60 -84.71 28.86
CA GLU A 318 21.16 -84.96 28.90
C GLU A 318 20.64 -85.39 27.53
N SER A 319 21.08 -84.72 26.47
CA SER A 319 20.72 -85.09 25.09
C SER A 319 21.23 -86.48 24.70
N LEU A 320 22.39 -86.91 25.21
CA LEU A 320 22.93 -88.26 25.00
C LEU A 320 22.08 -89.32 25.71
N PHE A 321 21.67 -89.06 26.95
CA PHE A 321 20.83 -89.96 27.72
C PHE A 321 19.45 -90.11 27.09
N ASP A 322 18.88 -89.03 26.56
CA ASP A 322 17.61 -89.09 25.84
C ASP A 322 17.72 -89.85 24.52
N CYS A 323 18.90 -89.86 23.87
CA CYS A 323 19.13 -90.70 22.69
C CYS A 323 19.22 -92.20 23.02
N CYS A 324 19.67 -92.55 24.23
CA CYS A 324 19.90 -93.95 24.63
C CYS A 324 18.71 -94.59 25.36
N ASP A 325 17.86 -93.78 26.00
CA ASP A 325 16.65 -94.18 26.72
C ASP A 325 15.47 -94.35 25.73
N LEU A 326 15.47 -95.49 25.02
CA LEU A 326 14.54 -95.75 23.91
C LEU A 326 13.08 -95.94 24.34
N ASP A 327 12.87 -96.39 25.58
CA ASP A 327 11.54 -96.69 26.12
C ASP A 327 11.05 -95.59 27.10
N LYS A 328 11.86 -94.55 27.32
CA LYS A 328 11.59 -93.38 28.19
C LYS A 328 11.23 -93.76 29.63
N ASP A 329 11.80 -94.85 30.11
CA ASP A 329 11.61 -95.34 31.47
C ASP A 329 12.67 -94.78 32.44
N GLY A 330 13.64 -94.01 31.92
CA GLY A 330 14.72 -93.41 32.70
C GLY A 330 15.81 -94.41 33.11
N LEU A 331 15.76 -95.63 32.56
CA LEU A 331 16.73 -96.69 32.75
C LEU A 331 17.51 -96.91 31.44
N ILE A 332 18.83 -96.97 31.54
CA ILE A 332 19.69 -97.18 30.39
C ILE A 332 20.36 -98.54 30.52
N ASN A 333 20.22 -99.39 29.50
CA ASN A 333 20.95 -100.65 29.41
C ASN A 333 22.44 -100.34 29.21
N TYR A 334 23.27 -100.62 30.21
CA TYR A 334 24.68 -100.24 30.16
C TYR A 334 25.49 -101.03 29.14
N GLN A 335 25.02 -102.23 28.76
CA GLN A 335 25.64 -103.05 27.72
C GLN A 335 25.45 -102.38 26.36
N ASP A 336 24.22 -101.91 26.07
CA ASP A 336 23.88 -101.20 24.85
C ASP A 336 24.55 -99.83 24.80
N PHE A 337 24.57 -99.12 25.92
CA PHE A 337 25.25 -97.83 26.08
C PHE A 337 26.76 -97.95 25.88
N ALA A 338 27.41 -98.96 26.46
CA ALA A 338 28.83 -99.19 26.25
C ALA A 338 29.12 -99.59 24.79
N ASN A 339 28.30 -100.47 24.19
CA ASN A 339 28.45 -100.84 22.78
C ASN A 339 28.28 -99.63 21.85
N PHE A 340 27.36 -98.73 22.18
CA PHE A 340 27.12 -97.48 21.45
C PHE A 340 28.30 -96.50 21.53
N LEU A 341 29.03 -96.51 22.65
CA LEU A 341 30.22 -95.69 22.89
C LEU A 341 31.54 -96.34 22.42
N ASN A 342 31.56 -97.65 22.13
CA ASN A 342 32.79 -98.36 21.77
C ASN A 342 33.29 -97.94 20.37
N TRP A 343 34.49 -97.39 20.32
CA TRP A 343 35.15 -96.94 19.08
C TRP A 343 36.27 -97.88 18.59
N LYS A 344 36.59 -98.97 19.31
CA LYS A 344 37.75 -99.85 19.03
C LYS A 344 37.40 -101.12 18.21
N ASP A 345 36.23 -101.74 18.42
CA ASP A 345 35.87 -102.99 17.74
C ASP A 345 34.65 -102.84 16.80
N LYS A 346 34.81 -103.25 15.53
CA LYS A 346 33.71 -103.36 14.56
C LYS A 346 32.94 -104.67 14.80
N MET A 347 32.10 -104.72 15.83
CA MET A 347 31.05 -105.75 15.91
C MET A 347 29.77 -105.23 15.24
N GLY A 348 28.90 -106.14 14.76
CA GLY A 348 27.77 -105.82 13.89
C GLY A 348 26.70 -104.93 14.55
N VAL A 349 26.84 -103.61 14.42
CA VAL A 349 26.01 -102.61 15.13
C VAL A 349 25.10 -101.80 14.19
N LYS A 350 24.87 -102.28 12.95
CA LYS A 350 23.96 -101.58 12.03
C LYS A 350 22.51 -101.57 12.51
N GLU A 351 22.01 -102.68 13.06
CA GLU A 351 20.60 -102.81 13.45
C GLU A 351 20.21 -101.96 14.67
N PHE A 352 21.13 -101.73 15.61
CA PHE A 352 20.85 -100.91 16.81
C PHE A 352 20.93 -99.42 16.49
N GLU A 353 21.94 -98.99 15.74
CA GLU A 353 22.01 -97.63 15.18
C GLU A 353 20.77 -97.34 14.31
N GLU A 354 20.33 -98.30 13.48
CA GLU A 354 19.10 -98.17 12.68
C GLU A 354 17.83 -98.05 13.53
N LYS A 355 17.71 -98.80 14.65
CA LYS A 355 16.54 -98.74 15.56
C LYS A 355 16.43 -97.41 16.32
N ILE A 356 17.56 -96.80 16.70
CA ILE A 356 17.59 -95.45 17.29
C ILE A 356 17.17 -94.42 16.22
N ILE A 357 17.65 -94.60 14.99
CA ILE A 357 17.45 -93.67 13.85
C ILE A 357 16.03 -93.74 13.23
N THR A 358 15.31 -94.85 13.33
CA THR A 358 14.01 -95.07 12.64
C THR A 358 12.76 -94.71 13.44
N LYS A 359 12.80 -94.59 14.77
CA LYS A 359 11.59 -94.41 15.61
C LYS A 359 11.02 -92.98 15.66
N GLY A 360 11.50 -92.07 14.81
CA GLY A 360 11.01 -90.69 14.71
C GLY A 360 9.70 -90.47 13.93
N LYS A 361 9.05 -91.49 13.34
CA LYS A 361 7.77 -91.31 12.59
C LYS A 361 6.75 -92.42 12.87
N LYS A 362 5.65 -92.07 13.57
CA LYS A 362 4.31 -92.66 13.35
C LYS A 362 3.65 -91.85 12.23
N LEU A 363 3.27 -92.50 11.13
CA LEU A 363 2.51 -91.89 10.03
C LEU A 363 1.07 -92.40 10.07
N ASP A 364 0.14 -91.56 10.52
CA ASP A 364 -1.27 -91.69 10.18
C ASP A 364 -1.45 -91.21 8.74
N ALA A 365 -1.76 -92.15 7.85
CA ALA A 365 -2.14 -91.87 6.49
C ALA A 365 -3.58 -91.33 6.44
N CYS A 366 -3.78 -90.14 5.86
CA CYS A 366 -5.07 -89.83 5.28
C CYS A 366 -4.91 -89.06 3.97
N LEU A 367 -5.46 -89.71 2.95
CA LEU A 367 -5.41 -89.43 1.52
C LEU A 367 -6.21 -88.17 1.15
N LEU A 368 -5.68 -87.48 0.15
CA LEU A 368 -6.42 -86.57 -0.74
C LEU A 368 -7.71 -87.23 -1.25
N LYS A 369 -8.82 -86.52 -1.11
CA LYS A 369 -10.02 -86.70 -1.93
C LYS A 369 -10.44 -85.35 -2.48
N ASP A 370 -10.29 -85.21 -3.79
CA ASP A 370 -10.94 -84.17 -4.59
C ASP A 370 -12.46 -84.34 -4.51
N THR A 371 -13.19 -83.23 -4.31
CA THR A 371 -14.46 -82.91 -5.00
C THR A 371 -15.06 -81.62 -4.44
N LYS A 372 -15.15 -80.57 -5.29
CA LYS A 372 -16.35 -79.78 -5.65
C LYS A 372 -16.01 -78.32 -6.02
N LYS A 373 -16.58 -77.92 -7.15
CA LYS A 373 -16.68 -76.56 -7.72
C LYS A 373 -17.79 -75.75 -7.03
N GLU A 374 -17.84 -74.47 -7.43
CA GLU A 374 -18.85 -73.39 -7.25
C GLU A 374 -18.42 -72.35 -6.20
N ASP A 375 -18.46 -71.03 -6.40
CA ASP A 375 -18.64 -70.12 -7.55
C ASP A 375 -18.20 -68.73 -7.04
N GLU A 376 -17.33 -67.99 -7.75
CA GLU A 376 -17.16 -66.54 -7.57
C GLU A 376 -17.63 -65.81 -8.85
N PRO A 377 -18.49 -64.78 -8.75
CA PRO A 377 -18.95 -64.06 -9.93
C PRO A 377 -17.94 -62.99 -10.37
N LEU A 378 -17.52 -63.08 -11.64
CA LEU A 378 -16.85 -62.00 -12.38
C LEU A 378 -17.85 -60.88 -12.71
N PRO A 379 -17.48 -59.59 -12.64
CA PRO A 379 -18.36 -58.49 -13.04
C PRO A 379 -18.49 -58.33 -14.55
N GLU A 380 -19.68 -57.90 -14.97
CA GLU A 380 -20.16 -57.75 -16.35
C GLU A 380 -19.35 -56.76 -17.21
N GLN A 381 -19.19 -57.11 -18.49
CA GLN A 381 -18.64 -56.27 -19.55
C GLN A 381 -19.65 -55.21 -20.02
N LYS A 382 -19.68 -54.05 -19.37
CA LYS A 382 -20.22 -52.80 -19.96
C LYS A 382 -19.43 -51.63 -19.42
N ASP A 383 -18.49 -51.12 -20.22
CA ASP A 383 -17.96 -49.73 -20.21
C ASP A 383 -16.56 -49.66 -20.85
N LEU A 384 -16.50 -49.65 -22.18
CA LEU A 384 -15.26 -49.43 -22.95
C LEU A 384 -15.55 -48.50 -24.14
N GLU A 385 -14.89 -47.34 -24.19
CA GLU A 385 -14.85 -46.43 -25.36
C GLU A 385 -13.39 -46.29 -25.86
N LEU A 386 -13.23 -45.98 -27.15
CA LEU A 386 -11.94 -45.87 -27.84
C LEU A 386 -11.29 -44.51 -27.58
N LYS A 387 -9.96 -44.49 -27.44
CA LYS A 387 -9.20 -43.30 -27.05
C LYS A 387 -9.24 -42.16 -28.09
N GLU A 388 -9.38 -42.46 -29.38
CA GLU A 388 -9.55 -41.55 -30.52
C GLU A 388 -10.23 -42.33 -31.69
N PRO A 389 -10.89 -41.67 -32.67
CA PRO A 389 -11.78 -42.35 -33.64
C PRO A 389 -11.12 -43.40 -34.56
N GLU A 390 -9.79 -43.53 -34.60
CA GLU A 390 -9.06 -44.47 -35.49
C GLU A 390 -8.03 -45.37 -34.78
N SER A 391 -8.13 -45.59 -33.47
CA SER A 391 -7.24 -46.51 -32.71
C SER A 391 -7.98 -47.73 -32.15
N SER A 392 -7.31 -48.90 -32.07
CA SER A 392 -7.88 -50.19 -31.64
C SER A 392 -7.75 -50.49 -30.13
N GLU A 393 -7.26 -49.56 -29.31
CA GLU A 393 -7.08 -49.78 -27.86
C GLU A 393 -8.27 -49.26 -27.03
N LYS A 394 -8.79 -50.09 -26.11
CA LYS A 394 -9.94 -49.79 -25.23
C LYS A 394 -9.49 -49.62 -23.77
N MET A 395 -9.96 -48.55 -23.10
CA MET A 395 -9.76 -48.31 -21.65
C MET A 395 -11.10 -48.15 -20.92
N PRO A 396 -11.20 -48.52 -19.61
CA PRO A 396 -12.41 -48.35 -18.82
C PRO A 396 -12.74 -46.88 -18.54
N LYS A 397 -14.03 -46.54 -18.53
CA LYS A 397 -14.56 -45.18 -18.28
C LYS A 397 -14.17 -44.68 -16.87
N PRO A 398 -13.46 -43.54 -16.71
CA PRO A 398 -13.32 -42.93 -15.41
C PRO A 398 -14.66 -42.33 -14.95
N LEU A 399 -15.03 -42.56 -13.68
CA LEU A 399 -16.23 -42.01 -13.07
C LEU A 399 -16.12 -40.48 -12.97
N THR A 400 -16.90 -39.75 -13.76
CA THR A 400 -17.08 -38.30 -13.65
C THR A 400 -17.89 -37.96 -12.41
N ARG A 401 -17.41 -36.99 -11.60
CA ARG A 401 -18.17 -36.46 -10.46
C ARG A 401 -19.21 -35.46 -10.96
N SER A 402 -20.32 -35.31 -10.22
CA SER A 402 -21.42 -34.39 -10.56
C SER A 402 -21.01 -32.90 -10.66
N THR A 403 -19.82 -32.54 -10.23
CA THR A 403 -19.26 -31.17 -10.24
C THR A 403 -18.59 -30.76 -11.55
N ASP A 404 -18.32 -31.68 -12.47
CA ASP A 404 -17.55 -31.38 -13.71
C ASP A 404 -18.35 -30.58 -14.76
N ARG A 405 -19.63 -30.28 -14.49
CA ARG A 405 -20.50 -29.43 -15.33
C ARG A 405 -20.45 -27.93 -14.98
N VAL A 406 -19.57 -27.51 -14.07
CA VAL A 406 -19.57 -26.15 -13.53
C VAL A 406 -18.56 -25.26 -14.27
N TYR A 407 -19.12 -24.35 -15.10
CA TYR A 407 -18.52 -23.16 -15.75
C TYR A 407 -17.26 -23.34 -16.62
N THR A 408 -17.45 -23.17 -17.94
CA THR A 408 -16.41 -23.17 -18.99
C THR A 408 -15.31 -22.11 -18.85
N ASN A 409 -15.40 -21.20 -17.88
CA ASN A 409 -14.47 -20.06 -17.75
C ASN A 409 -13.60 -20.08 -16.49
N TYR A 410 -13.79 -21.05 -15.59
CA TYR A 410 -12.98 -21.18 -14.37
C TYR A 410 -12.55 -22.64 -14.18
N GLN A 411 -11.33 -22.97 -14.57
CA GLN A 411 -10.68 -24.22 -14.18
C GLN A 411 -10.07 -24.06 -12.78
N THR A 412 -10.38 -24.99 -11.87
CA THR A 412 -9.71 -25.05 -10.57
C THR A 412 -8.27 -25.48 -10.78
N SER A 413 -7.32 -24.79 -10.15
CA SER A 413 -5.89 -25.05 -10.31
C SER A 413 -5.51 -26.49 -9.90
N SER A 414 -6.26 -27.10 -8.98
CA SER A 414 -6.15 -28.53 -8.62
C SER A 414 -6.29 -29.50 -9.79
N SER A 415 -7.03 -29.13 -10.85
CA SER A 415 -7.19 -29.95 -12.05
C SER A 415 -5.99 -29.90 -13.01
N GLN A 416 -5.11 -28.90 -12.87
CA GLN A 416 -3.87 -28.77 -13.64
C GLN A 416 -2.65 -29.34 -12.91
N TYR A 417 -2.73 -29.51 -11.58
CA TYR A 417 -1.66 -30.08 -10.76
C TYR A 417 -1.63 -31.61 -10.83
N ASN A 418 -1.24 -32.16 -11.98
CA ASN A 418 -0.70 -33.51 -12.01
C ASN A 418 0.72 -33.50 -11.41
N ALA A 419 0.81 -33.95 -10.16
CA ALA A 419 1.95 -34.64 -9.54
C ALA A 419 3.32 -34.51 -10.22
N VAL A 420 4.00 -33.36 -10.06
CA VAL A 420 5.47 -33.29 -10.15
C VAL A 420 5.96 -32.37 -9.03
N VAL A 421 6.77 -32.92 -8.14
CA VAL A 421 7.57 -32.14 -7.19
C VAL A 421 8.63 -31.39 -7.99
N GLY A 422 8.37 -30.11 -8.22
CA GLY A 422 9.18 -29.23 -9.05
C GLY A 422 8.27 -28.24 -9.75
N GLY A 423 8.27 -26.98 -9.29
CA GLY A 423 7.39 -25.94 -9.82
C GLY A 423 7.46 -25.83 -11.36
N ILE A 424 6.35 -25.40 -11.96
CA ILE A 424 6.21 -25.21 -13.40
C ILE A 424 7.31 -24.24 -13.89
N PRO A 425 8.00 -24.51 -15.00
CA PRO A 425 8.97 -23.57 -15.57
C PRO A 425 8.27 -22.26 -15.94
N ALA A 426 8.71 -21.16 -15.33
CA ALA A 426 8.16 -19.81 -15.51
C ALA A 426 8.26 -19.27 -16.95
N SER A 427 8.95 -19.98 -17.85
CA SER A 427 9.02 -19.65 -19.28
C SER A 427 7.74 -19.93 -20.05
N CYS A 428 6.90 -20.86 -19.59
CA CYS A 428 5.75 -21.35 -20.34
C CYS A 428 4.41 -20.75 -19.90
N TYR A 429 4.37 -20.10 -18.73
CA TYR A 429 3.17 -19.42 -18.22
C TYR A 429 3.57 -18.11 -17.53
N PRO A 430 3.01 -16.94 -17.93
CA PRO A 430 3.22 -15.71 -17.18
C PRO A 430 2.67 -15.89 -15.77
N LEU A 431 3.46 -15.51 -14.76
CA LEU A 431 3.00 -15.44 -13.38
C LEU A 431 1.83 -14.46 -13.30
N CYS A 432 0.61 -14.99 -13.15
CA CYS A 432 -0.59 -14.19 -13.02
C CYS A 432 -0.66 -13.61 -11.60
N GLY A 433 -0.14 -12.39 -11.42
CA GLY A 433 -0.16 -11.68 -10.14
C GLY A 433 0.41 -10.27 -10.24
N VAL A 434 0.20 -9.46 -9.20
CA VAL A 434 0.80 -8.13 -9.07
C VAL A 434 2.06 -8.27 -8.21
N PRO A 435 3.27 -8.04 -8.75
CA PRO A 435 4.49 -8.10 -7.95
C PRO A 435 4.54 -6.96 -6.94
N SER A 436 5.15 -7.21 -5.77
CA SER A 436 5.30 -6.20 -4.72
C SER A 436 6.21 -5.03 -5.15
N ILE A 437 7.19 -5.30 -6.00
CA ILE A 437 8.01 -4.28 -6.67
C ILE A 437 7.55 -4.22 -8.12
N ARG A 438 7.02 -3.07 -8.53
CA ARG A 438 6.38 -2.85 -9.83
C ARG A 438 7.38 -2.46 -10.91
N SER A 439 8.43 -3.25 -11.07
CA SER A 439 9.44 -3.06 -12.12
C SER A 439 8.90 -3.38 -13.52
N ASP A 440 7.72 -4.00 -13.61
CA ASP A 440 6.95 -4.24 -14.83
C ASP A 440 6.38 -2.95 -15.44
N ILE A 441 6.32 -1.86 -14.67
CA ILE A 441 5.74 -0.57 -15.09
C ILE A 441 6.81 0.52 -15.00
N PRO A 442 6.88 1.46 -15.98
CA PRO A 442 7.77 2.61 -15.87
C PRO A 442 7.34 3.54 -14.72
N ALA A 443 8.31 3.98 -13.91
CA ALA A 443 8.07 5.00 -12.89
C ALA A 443 7.50 6.30 -13.50
N PRO A 444 6.50 6.94 -12.87
CA PRO A 444 5.90 8.16 -13.38
C PRO A 444 6.93 9.30 -13.42
N GLN A 445 6.82 10.18 -14.42
CA GLN A 445 7.72 11.35 -14.55
C GLN A 445 7.59 12.32 -13.36
N VAL A 446 6.39 12.42 -12.79
CA VAL A 446 6.09 13.19 -11.60
C VAL A 446 5.41 12.26 -10.60
N CYS A 447 6.11 11.89 -9.53
CA CYS A 447 5.54 11.08 -8.46
C CYS A 447 4.55 11.91 -7.63
N ARG A 448 3.38 11.34 -7.33
CA ARG A 448 2.44 11.94 -6.38
C ARG A 448 2.99 11.77 -4.96
N LEU A 449 2.72 12.71 -4.07
CA LEU A 449 3.08 12.59 -2.64
C LEU A 449 2.42 11.37 -1.97
N SER A 450 1.25 10.96 -2.47
CA SER A 450 0.49 9.81 -1.97
C SER A 450 0.81 8.49 -2.68
N ASP A 451 1.82 8.46 -3.57
CA ASP A 451 2.19 7.24 -4.29
C ASP A 451 2.93 6.28 -3.34
N THR A 452 2.31 5.14 -3.04
CA THR A 452 2.87 4.10 -2.15
C THR A 452 3.53 2.97 -2.94
N THR A 453 3.51 3.03 -4.27
CA THR A 453 4.02 1.96 -5.14
C THR A 453 5.53 2.08 -5.35
N ASN A 454 6.28 0.99 -5.13
CA ASN A 454 7.71 0.94 -5.42
C ASN A 454 7.93 0.43 -6.85
N TYR A 455 8.50 1.26 -7.72
CA TYR A 455 8.76 0.94 -9.13
C TYR A 455 10.14 0.31 -9.38
N GLY A 456 10.90 0.03 -8.31
CA GLY A 456 12.26 -0.51 -8.41
C GLY A 456 13.34 0.53 -8.70
N ASP A 457 13.02 1.83 -8.62
CA ASP A 457 13.97 2.94 -8.76
C ASP A 457 14.48 3.50 -7.42
N GLN A 458 14.02 2.93 -6.31
CA GLN A 458 14.38 3.32 -4.94
C GLN A 458 15.63 2.58 -4.45
N GLY A 459 16.45 3.26 -3.65
CA GLY A 459 17.62 2.67 -3.01
C GLY A 459 17.26 1.74 -1.84
N SER A 460 18.18 0.87 -1.45
CA SER A 460 18.03 0.01 -0.27
C SER A 460 17.99 0.81 1.04
N SER A 461 17.47 0.25 2.13
CA SER A 461 17.46 0.89 3.46
C SER A 461 18.84 1.35 3.91
N PHE A 462 19.89 0.62 3.52
CA PHE A 462 21.28 1.00 3.77
C PHE A 462 21.65 2.36 3.14
N SER A 463 21.18 2.63 1.91
CA SER A 463 21.47 3.88 1.19
C SER A 463 20.82 5.11 1.84
N LEU A 464 19.73 4.92 2.58
CA LEU A 464 19.04 5.97 3.34
C LEU A 464 19.76 6.26 4.66
N LEU A 465 20.22 5.22 5.35
CA LEU A 465 20.97 5.36 6.60
C LEU A 465 22.38 5.92 6.38
N TYR A 466 23.01 5.54 5.27
CA TYR A 466 24.37 5.95 4.90
C TYR A 466 24.39 6.59 3.52
N PRO A 467 23.90 7.84 3.38
CA PRO A 467 23.81 8.52 2.10
C PRO A 467 25.21 8.78 1.52
N SER A 468 25.37 8.51 0.23
CA SER A 468 26.60 8.82 -0.50
C SER A 468 26.86 10.35 -0.56
N VAL A 469 28.11 10.74 -0.78
CA VAL A 469 28.49 12.16 -1.01
C VAL A 469 27.72 12.76 -2.20
N PHE A 470 27.35 11.93 -3.18
CA PHE A 470 26.55 12.35 -4.34
C PHE A 470 25.10 12.65 -3.98
N SER A 471 24.53 11.92 -3.02
CA SER A 471 23.16 12.13 -2.53
C SER A 471 22.98 13.53 -1.91
N GLN A 472 24.01 14.04 -1.23
CA GLN A 472 24.01 15.42 -0.70
C GLN A 472 23.93 16.48 -1.80
N LYS A 473 24.38 16.15 -3.02
CA LYS A 473 24.30 17.02 -4.21
C LYS A 473 23.07 16.72 -5.07
N GLY A 474 22.12 15.94 -4.57
CA GLY A 474 20.89 15.56 -5.29
C GLY A 474 21.09 14.48 -6.37
N VAL A 475 22.22 13.76 -6.35
CA VAL A 475 22.50 12.66 -7.29
C VAL A 475 22.27 11.33 -6.59
N TYR A 476 21.19 10.65 -6.96
CA TYR A 476 20.78 9.36 -6.39
C TYR A 476 21.32 8.15 -7.19
N GLU A 477 21.26 6.95 -6.60
CA GLU A 477 21.76 5.70 -7.20
C GLU A 477 21.22 5.43 -8.60
N LYS A 478 19.94 5.74 -8.85
CA LYS A 478 19.33 5.61 -10.19
C LYS A 478 20.04 6.42 -11.28
N HIS A 479 20.67 7.54 -10.93
CA HIS A 479 21.43 8.37 -11.88
C HIS A 479 22.82 7.79 -12.20
N LEU A 480 23.37 6.99 -11.28
CA LEU A 480 24.64 6.28 -11.43
C LEU A 480 24.45 4.99 -12.23
N LEU A 481 23.37 4.26 -11.98
CA LEU A 481 23.03 3.00 -12.66
C LEU A 481 22.40 3.21 -14.04
N LYS A 482 22.04 4.44 -14.39
CA LYS A 482 21.51 4.77 -15.72
C LYS A 482 22.59 4.50 -16.76
N LYS A 483 22.31 3.60 -17.71
CA LYS A 483 23.19 3.32 -18.85
C LYS A 483 23.40 4.60 -19.65
N ARG A 484 24.67 4.97 -19.86
CA ARG A 484 25.07 6.13 -20.68
C ARG A 484 25.87 5.64 -21.90
N PRO A 485 25.69 6.26 -23.07
CA PRO A 485 26.50 5.96 -24.23
C PRO A 485 27.95 6.39 -23.99
N LYS A 486 28.89 5.74 -24.67
CA LYS A 486 30.34 6.02 -24.55
C LYS A 486 30.72 7.47 -24.86
N ALA A 487 29.89 8.22 -25.59
CA ALA A 487 30.14 9.63 -25.89
C ALA A 487 29.76 10.58 -24.75
N GLU A 488 28.90 10.15 -23.81
CA GLU A 488 28.45 10.94 -22.65
C GLU A 488 29.31 10.67 -21.40
N VAL A 489 29.93 9.49 -21.32
CA VAL A 489 30.88 9.09 -20.26
C VAL A 489 32.27 9.58 -20.63
#